data_AF-A0A897N5S3-F1
#
_entry.id   AF-A0A897N5S3-F1
#
_cell.length_a   1.000
_cell.length_b   1.000
_cell.length_c   1.000
_cell.angle_alpha   90.00
_cell.angle_beta   90.00
_cell.angle_gamma   90.00
#
_symmetry.space_group_name_H-M   'P 1'
#
loop_
_entity.id
_entity.type
_entity.pdbx_description
1 polymer ?
#
loop_
_entity_poly.entity_id
_entity_poly.type
_entity_poly.pdbx_seq_one_letter_code
_entity_poly.pdbx_strand_id
1 'polypeptide(L)' 'MGLLQRFLPVIGILYLAYLALQPPPLRWIGLLCLAVLTPFVLGWLLGRLAGIGPWAPE' A
#
# COMPACT_ATOMS: atom_id res chain seq x y z
N MET A 1 0.19 19.63 -8.26
CA MET A 1 -0.54 18.35 -8.06
C MET A 1 -1.78 18.63 -7.25
N GLY A 2 -2.96 18.29 -7.75
CA GLY A 2 -4.22 18.58 -7.07
C GLY A 2 -4.34 17.79 -5.75
N LEU A 3 -5.06 18.33 -4.78
CA LEU A 3 -5.28 17.71 -3.46
C LEU A 3 -5.74 16.24 -3.59
N LEU A 4 -6.61 15.96 -4.57
CA LEU A 4 -7.07 14.62 -4.94
C LEU A 4 -5.93 13.65 -5.32
N GLN A 5 -4.94 14.10 -6.09
CA GLN A 5 -3.81 13.26 -6.50
C GLN A 5 -2.94 12.86 -5.31
N ARG A 6 -2.92 13.66 -4.24
CA ARG A 6 -2.19 13.36 -3.01
C ARG A 6 -2.85 12.25 -2.19
N PHE A 7 -4.18 12.15 -2.25
CA PHE A 7 -4.95 11.12 -1.54
C PHE A 7 -5.20 9.85 -2.34
N LEU A 8 -5.02 9.89 -3.67
CA LEU A 8 -5.13 8.73 -4.56
C LEU A 8 -4.45 7.45 -4.05
N PRO A 9 -3.18 7.46 -3.57
CA PRO A 9 -2.55 6.24 -3.08
C PRO A 9 -3.23 5.66 -1.84
N VAL A 10 -3.71 6.52 -0.94
CA VAL A 10 -4.44 6.08 0.27
C VAL A 10 -5.78 5.46 -0.12
N ILE A 11 -6.51 6.12 -1.01
CA ILE A 11 -7.79 5.63 -1.53
C ILE A 11 -7.59 4.29 -2.25
N GLY A 12 -6.50 4.14 -3.02
CA GLY A 12 -6.17 2.90 -3.72
C GLY A 12 -5.95 1.73 -2.78
N ILE A 13 -5.18 1.91 -1.69
CA ILE A 13 -4.95 0.86 -0.70
C ILE A 13 -6.26 0.47 0.01
N LEU A 14 -7.09 1.45 0.39
CA LEU A 14 -8.40 1.19 0.99
C LEU A 14 -9.31 0.40 0.06
N TYR A 15 -9.31 0.72 -1.24
CA TYR A 15 -10.08 0.00 -2.24
C TYR A 15 -9.58 -1.44 -2.43
N LEU A 16 -8.27 -1.67 -2.43
CA LEU A 16 -7.71 -3.02 -2.52
C LEU A 16 -8.06 -3.87 -1.28
N ALA A 17 -8.03 -3.27 -0.10
CA ALA A 17 -8.49 -3.91 1.14
C ALA A 17 -9.98 -4.28 1.07
N TYR A 18 -10.81 -3.38 0.53
CA TYR A 18 -12.22 -3.67 0.26
C TYR A 18 -12.38 -4.85 -0.71
N LEU A 19 -11.65 -4.87 -1.83
CA LEU A 19 -11.69 -5.97 -2.79
C LEU A 19 -11.29 -7.31 -2.17
N ALA A 20 -10.31 -7.33 -1.27
CA ALA A 20 -9.88 -8.53 -0.57
C ALA A 20 -10.99 -9.14 0.32
N LEU A 21 -11.98 -8.35 0.74
CA LEU A 21 -13.12 -8.82 1.54
C LEU A 21 -14.27 -9.35 0.67
N GLN A 22 -14.37 -8.92 -0.60
CA GLN A 22 -15.42 -9.34 -1.53
C GLN A 22 -15.36 -10.85 -1.85
N PRO A 23 -16.43 -11.45 -2.40
CA PRO A 23 -16.37 -12.81 -2.92
C PRO A 23 -15.41 -12.93 -4.13
N PRO A 24 -14.90 -14.14 -4.42
CA PRO A 24 -14.09 -14.38 -5.62
C PRO A 24 -14.88 -14.03 -6.90
N PRO A 25 -14.23 -13.52 -7.96
CA PRO A 25 -12.77 -13.45 -8.18
C PRO A 25 -12.08 -12.18 -7.66
N LEU A 26 -12.84 -11.14 -7.30
CA LEU A 26 -12.31 -9.83 -6.87
C LEU A 26 -11.39 -9.92 -5.65
N ARG A 27 -11.72 -10.85 -4.74
CA ARG A 27 -10.86 -11.23 -3.60
C ARG A 27 -9.41 -11.45 -4.00
N TRP A 28 -9.18 -12.22 -5.05
CA TRP A 28 -7.84 -12.61 -5.49
C TRP A 28 -7.06 -11.43 -6.02
N ILE A 29 -7.72 -10.53 -6.75
CA ILE A 29 -7.09 -9.31 -7.26
C ILE A 29 -6.66 -8.41 -6.10
N GLY A 30 -7.55 -8.21 -5.13
CA GLY A 30 -7.25 -7.43 -3.92
C GLY A 30 -6.07 -8.02 -3.15
N LEU A 31 -6.08 -9.33 -2.91
CA LEU A 31 -5.01 -10.02 -2.19
C LEU A 31 -3.67 -9.98 -2.93
N LEU A 32 -3.67 -10.20 -4.25
CA LEU A 32 -2.44 -10.23 -5.06
C LEU A 32 -1.81 -8.84 -5.13
N CYS A 33 -2.61 -7.80 -5.39
CA CYS A 33 -2.13 -6.42 -5.35
C CYS A 33 -1.64 -6.01 -3.97
N LEU A 34 -2.35 -6.37 -2.90
CA LEU A 34 -1.87 -6.11 -1.54
C LEU A 34 -0.54 -6.81 -1.30
N ALA A 35 -0.41 -8.09 -1.63
CA ALA A 35 0.82 -8.86 -1.45
C ALA A 35 2.04 -8.20 -2.13
N VAL A 36 1.85 -7.60 -3.31
CA VAL A 36 2.92 -6.85 -4.00
C VAL A 36 3.24 -5.53 -3.30
N LEU A 37 2.24 -4.82 -2.77
CA LEU A 37 2.44 -3.52 -2.09
C LEU A 37 2.98 -3.65 -0.66
N THR A 38 2.63 -4.71 0.06
CA THR A 38 3.04 -4.93 1.46
C THR A 38 4.56 -4.81 1.67
N PRO A 39 5.46 -5.45 0.88
CA PRO A 39 6.90 -5.32 1.09
C PRO A 39 7.41 -3.89 0.90
N PHE A 40 6.81 -3.11 -0.01
CA PHE A 40 7.16 -1.69 -0.17
C PHE A 40 6.74 -0.86 1.04
N VAL A 41 5.53 -1.09 1.54
CA VAL A 41 5.02 -0.40 2.74
C VAL A 41 5.87 -0.76 3.95
N LEU A 42 6.21 -2.05 4.12
CA LEU A 42 7.09 -2.51 5.20
C LEU A 42 8.50 -1.93 5.08
N GLY A 43 9.11 -1.95 3.90
CA GLY A 43 10.43 -1.36 3.66
C GLY A 43 10.46 0.14 3.94
N TRP A 44 9.41 0.86 3.52
CA TRP A 44 9.25 2.28 3.84
C TRP A 44 9.09 2.52 5.34
N LEU A 45 8.27 1.73 6.03
CA LEU A 45 8.05 1.86 7.47
C LEU A 45 9.34 1.59 8.27
N LEU A 46 10.09 0.56 7.88
CA LEU A 46 11.39 0.21 8.47
C LEU A 46 12.44 1.31 8.22
N GLY A 47 12.47 1.90 7.02
CA GLY A 47 13.32 3.07 6.76
C GLY A 47 12.96 4.22 7.69
N ARG A 48 11.67 4.55 7.78
CA ARG A 48 11.21 5.70 8.57
C ARG A 48 11.40 5.54 10.09
N LEU A 49 11.22 4.34 10.62
CA LEU A 49 11.22 4.07 12.07
C LEU A 49 12.57 3.57 12.59
N ALA A 50 13.26 2.75 11.80
CA ALA A 50 14.52 2.11 12.21
C ALA A 50 15.75 2.66 11.49
N GLY A 51 15.58 3.60 10.55
CA GLY A 51 16.69 4.17 9.77
C GLY A 51 17.32 3.17 8.79
N ILE A 52 16.62 2.08 8.47
CA ILE A 52 17.17 0.99 7.64
C ILE A 52 16.74 1.17 6.18
N GLY A 53 17.72 1.27 5.28
CA GLY A 53 17.48 1.28 3.84
C GLY A 53 17.21 2.68 3.25
N PRO A 54 16.81 2.75 1.96
CA PRO A 54 16.85 3.98 1.17
C PRO A 54 15.77 5.01 1.52
N TRP A 55 14.85 4.69 2.43
CA TRP A 55 13.77 5.58 2.88
C TRP A 55 13.99 6.12 4.30
N ALA A 56 15.18 5.96 4.86
CA ALA A 56 15.54 6.54 6.15
C ALA A 56 15.52 8.08 6.09
N PRO A 57 14.98 8.77 7.11
CA PRO A 57 15.19 10.20 7.26
C PRO A 57 16.68 10.45 7.56
N GLU A 58 17.24 11.46 6.90
CA GLU A 58 18.65 11.88 7.07
C GLU A 58 18.99 12.27 8.52
#